data_AF-A0A2V6C389-F1
#
_entry.id   AF-A0A2V6C389-F1
#
_cell.length_a   1.000
_cell.length_b   1.000
_cell.length_c   1.000
_cell.angle_alpha   90.00
_cell.angle_beta   90.00
_cell.angle_gamma   90.00
#
_symmetry.space_group_name_H-M   'P 1'
#
loop_
_entity.id
_entity.type
_entity.pdbx_description
1 polymer ?
#
loop_
_entity_poly.entity_id
_entity_poly.type
_entity_poly.pdbx_seq_one_letter_code
_entity_poly.pdbx_strand_id
1 'polypeptide(L)' 'MANLFAKKPLARLMEEAQEVGEHSLKRSLGPINLIALGIGGIIGAGLFVRTAA' A
#
# COMPACT_ATOMS: atom_id res chain seq x y z
N MET A 1 -28.58 -10.81 -5.41
CA MET A 1 -27.63 -11.64 -4.63
C MET A 1 -26.24 -11.06 -4.81
N ALA A 2 -25.48 -10.85 -3.72
CA ALA A 2 -24.12 -10.34 -3.80
C ALA A 2 -23.17 -11.45 -4.27
N ASN A 3 -22.30 -11.15 -5.24
CA ASN A 3 -21.28 -12.08 -5.74
C ASN A 3 -20.07 -12.10 -4.78
N LEU A 4 -20.17 -12.91 -3.72
CA LEU A 4 -19.16 -13.00 -2.65
C LEU A 4 -17.75 -13.41 -3.13
N PHE A 5 -17.65 -14.06 -4.29
CA PHE A 5 -16.37 -14.54 -4.87
C PHE A 5 -15.98 -13.82 -6.17
N ALA A 6 -16.58 -12.67 -6.47
CA ALA A 6 -16.19 -11.90 -7.64
C ALA A 6 -14.72 -11.46 -7.52
N LYS A 7 -13.93 -11.72 -8.57
CA LYS A 7 -12.55 -11.24 -8.68
C LYS A 7 -12.52 -9.99 -9.54
N LYS A 8 -11.81 -8.96 -9.09
CA LYS A 8 -11.54 -7.78 -9.92
C LYS A 8 -10.51 -8.15 -11.00
N PRO A 9 -10.80 -7.91 -12.30
CA PRO A 9 -9.85 -8.20 -13.37
C PRO A 9 -8.57 -7.37 -13.20
N LEU A 10 -7.41 -7.98 -13.48
CA LEU A 10 -6.11 -7.31 -13.39
C LEU A 10 -6.05 -6.07 -14.28
N ALA A 11 -6.60 -6.13 -15.50
CA ALA A 11 -6.64 -5.00 -16.43
C ALA A 11 -7.29 -3.75 -15.81
N ARG A 12 -8.41 -3.92 -15.08
CA ARG A 12 -9.06 -2.81 -14.38
C ARG A 12 -8.21 -2.23 -13.25
N LEU A 13 -7.50 -3.08 -12.50
CA LEU A 13 -6.59 -2.60 -11.45
C LEU A 13 -5.43 -1.78 -12.03
N MET A 14 -4.90 -2.19 -13.18
CA MET A 14 -3.82 -1.47 -13.86
C MET A 14 -4.30 -0.13 -14.42
N GLU A 15 -5.51 -0.08 -14.98
CA GLU A 15 -6.15 1.15 -15.47
C GLU A 15 -6.31 2.18 -14.35
N GLU A 16 -6.89 1.78 -13.22
CA GLU A 16 -7.06 2.65 -12.05
C GLU A 16 -5.70 3.13 -11.48
N ALA A 17 -4.68 2.27 -11.46
CA ALA A 17 -3.34 2.63 -10.97
C ALA A 17 -2.57 3.59 -11.90
N GLN A 18 -3.06 3.79 -13.12
CA GLN A 18 -2.48 4.68 -14.13
C GLN A 18 -3.16 6.05 -14.19
N GLU A 19 -4.18 6.33 -13.37
CA GLU A 19 -4.81 7.65 -13.33
C GLU A 19 -3.79 8.76 -13.00
N VAL A 20 -3.78 9.81 -13.82
CA VAL A 20 -2.91 11.00 -13.69
C VAL A 20 -3.77 12.25 -13.77
N GLY A 21 -3.50 13.25 -12.93
CA GLY A 21 -4.23 14.52 -12.89
C GLY A 21 -4.28 15.13 -11.48
N GLU A 22 -5.16 16.09 -11.27
CA GLU A 22 -5.26 16.86 -10.01
C GLU A 22 -5.58 16.02 -8.76
N HIS A 23 -6.11 14.80 -8.94
CA HIS A 23 -6.41 13.86 -7.84
C HIS A 23 -5.43 12.69 -7.74
N SER A 24 -4.30 12.75 -8.47
CA SER A 24 -3.27 11.70 -8.47
C SER A 24 -2.03 12.09 -7.66
N LEU A 25 -1.33 11.09 -7.14
CA LEU A 25 -0.06 11.29 -6.43
C LEU A 25 1.11 11.36 -7.40
N LYS A 26 2.03 12.31 -7.17
CA LYS A 26 3.32 12.34 -7.87
C LYS A 26 4.14 11.09 -7.51
N ARG A 27 4.67 10.40 -8.51
CA ARG A 27 5.60 9.26 -8.33
C ARG A 27 6.98 9.75 -7.84
N SER A 28 7.09 10.02 -6.54
CA SER A 28 8.30 10.56 -5.90
C SER A 28 9.10 9.52 -5.09
N LEU A 29 8.52 8.34 -4.83
CA LEU A 29 9.16 7.31 -4.00
C LEU A 29 10.17 6.49 -4.82
N GLY A 30 11.45 6.67 -4.52
CA GLY A 30 12.53 5.80 -4.98
C GLY A 30 12.77 4.60 -4.06
N PRO A 31 13.75 3.74 -4.37
CA PRO A 31 14.00 2.50 -3.63
C PRO A 31 14.22 2.70 -2.13
N ILE A 32 15.02 3.69 -1.74
CA ILE A 32 15.30 4.00 -0.32
C ILE A 32 14.04 4.46 0.41
N ASN A 33 13.21 5.29 -0.24
CA ASN A 33 11.96 5.77 0.36
C ASN A 33 10.99 4.61 0.60
N LEU A 34 10.95 3.63 -0.30
CA LEU A 34 10.12 2.43 -0.15
C LEU A 34 10.63 1.50 0.97
N ILE A 35 11.95 1.36 1.12
CA ILE A 35 12.54 0.62 2.24
C ILE A 35 12.18 1.29 3.56
N ALA A 36 12.34 2.61 3.66
CA ALA A 36 12.01 3.38 4.86
C ALA A 36 10.51 3.26 5.20
N LEU A 37 9.62 3.32 4.20
CA LEU A 37 8.18 3.09 4.37
C LEU A 37 7.89 1.69 4.94
N GLY A 38 8.57 0.66 4.44
CA GLY A 38 8.44 -0.71 4.95
C GLY A 38 8.87 -0.83 6.41
N ILE A 39 10.02 -0.25 6.77
CA ILE A 39 10.52 -0.25 8.15
C ILE A 39 9.51 0.45 9.07
N GLY A 40 9.06 1.65 8.71
CA GLY A 40 8.10 2.41 9.52
C GLY A 40 6.71 1.77 9.62
N GLY A 41 6.28 1.03 8.59
CA GLY A 41 5.01 0.29 8.60
C GLY A 41 5.05 -1.02 9.40
N ILE A 42 6.23 -1.63 9.57
CA ILE A 42 6.41 -2.90 10.29
C ILE A 42 6.79 -2.66 11.76
N ILE A 43 7.76 -1.78 12.01
CA ILE A 43 8.29 -1.56 13.35
C ILE A 43 7.43 -0.52 14.06
N GLY A 44 6.54 -0.99 14.94
CA GLY A 44 5.64 -0.15 15.72
C GLY A 44 5.46 -0.64 17.15
N ALA A 45 4.30 -0.36 17.73
CA ALA A 45 3.98 -0.67 19.13
C ALA A 45 4.25 -2.14 19.52
N GLY A 46 4.15 -3.10 18.59
CA GLY A 46 4.44 -4.51 18.87
C GLY A 46 5.85 -4.77 19.42
N LEU A 47 6.89 -4.10 18.88
CA LEU A 47 8.27 -4.25 19.36
C LEU A 47 8.46 -3.62 20.75
N PHE A 48 7.83 -2.47 21.00
CA PHE A 48 8.03 -1.71 22.24
C PHE A 48 7.13 -2.17 23.38
N VAL A 49 5.97 -2.78 23.09
CA VAL A 49 4.98 -3.20 24.09
C VAL A 49 5.07 -4.69 24.41
N ARG A 50 5.45 -5.56 23.46
CA ARG A 50 5.50 -7.02 23.70
C ARG A 50 6.87 -7.57 24.10
N THR A 51 7.95 -6.81 23.93
CA THR A 51 9.32 -7.28 24.27
C THR A 51 9.83 -6.75 25.60
N ALA A 52 9.04 -5.94 26.31
CA ALA A 52 9.34 -5.39 27.63
C ALA A 52 8.56 -6.08 28.77
N ALA A 53 8.16 -7.34 28.57
CA ALA A 53 7.59 -8.22 29.58
C ALA A 53 8.56 -9.37 29.89
#